data_AF-A0A814VB21-F1
#
_entry.id   AF-A0A814VB21-F1
#
_cell.length_a   1.000
_cell.length_b   1.000
_cell.length_c   1.000
_cell.angle_alpha   90.00
_cell.angle_beta   90.00
_cell.angle_gamma   90.00
#
_symmetry.space_group_name_H-M   'P 1'
#
loop_
_entity.id
_entity.type
_entity.pdbx_description
1 polymer ?
#
loop_
_entity_poly.entity_id
_entity_poly.type
_entity_poly.pdbx_seq_one_letter_code
_entity_poly.pdbx_strand_id
1 'polypeptide(L)'
;MPFKIYLTVMFNLGTLSDDNYTELKQYLQDIRSIRNSIQFPTDIQQTQYDIIDLSIEYLETILKTKFIDQTQLNEFCQQARHLFSVNIDLAARAQLDMLDTKMRPWYEERFNDTERNTLKILIMGSKTTRDGYIEKTYFYTLLGERQEGNHIIYVEDADNEQRALEILGVWLLDAKASARFFSGDSERLHRDVLADAGVAHIKRIFKASKSEL
;
A
#
# COMPACT_ATOMS: atom_id res chain seq x y z
N MET A 1 -7.46 14.40 9.06
CA MET A 1 -7.55 15.83 9.41
C MET A 1 -6.22 16.56 9.21
N PRO A 2 -5.07 16.10 9.75
CA PRO A 2 -3.80 16.82 9.60
C PRO A 2 -3.39 17.13 8.15
N PHE A 3 -3.63 16.19 7.24
CA PHE A 3 -3.28 16.36 5.83
C PHE A 3 -4.05 17.50 5.14
N LYS A 4 -5.35 17.68 5.45
CA LYS A 4 -6.13 18.82 4.91
C LYS A 4 -5.53 20.14 5.40
N ILE A 5 -5.21 20.23 6.68
CA ILE A 5 -4.60 21.43 7.27
C ILE A 5 -3.29 21.74 6.54
N TYR A 6 -2.43 20.74 6.39
CA TYR A 6 -1.17 20.86 5.66
C TYR A 6 -1.37 21.39 4.23
N LEU A 7 -2.29 20.82 3.45
CA LEU A 7 -2.57 21.25 2.08
C LEU A 7 -3.02 22.71 1.99
N THR A 8 -3.85 23.18 2.95
CA THR A 8 -4.32 24.57 2.98
C THR A 8 -3.17 25.55 3.26
N VAL A 9 -2.19 25.16 4.07
CA VAL A 9 -1.15 26.09 4.57
C VAL A 9 0.22 25.95 3.88
N MET A 10 0.53 24.81 3.25
CA MET A 10 1.89 24.49 2.79
C MET A 10 2.47 25.48 1.76
N PHE A 11 1.62 26.16 0.99
CA PHE A 11 2.04 27.14 -0.02
C PHE A 11 2.01 28.59 0.49
N ASN A 12 1.54 28.82 1.72
CA ASN A 12 1.20 30.15 2.24
C ASN A 12 1.89 30.42 3.59
N LEU A 13 3.19 30.17 3.67
CA LEU A 13 3.97 30.43 4.89
C LEU A 13 3.98 31.93 5.22
N GLY A 14 3.99 32.24 6.51
CA GLY A 14 3.91 33.62 7.00
C GLY A 14 2.47 34.05 7.28
N THR A 15 2.10 35.27 6.87
CA THR A 15 0.78 35.84 7.22
C THR A 15 -0.35 35.05 6.59
N LEU A 16 -1.32 34.65 7.40
CA LEU A 16 -2.50 33.93 6.96
C LEU A 16 -3.44 34.86 6.17
N SER A 17 -3.80 34.47 4.95
CA SER A 17 -4.79 35.21 4.15
C SER A 17 -6.19 35.14 4.75
N ASP A 18 -7.04 36.13 4.46
CA ASP A 18 -8.42 36.17 4.98
C ASP A 18 -9.25 34.98 4.51
N ASP A 19 -9.02 34.51 3.28
CA ASP A 19 -9.67 33.32 2.71
C ASP A 19 -9.27 32.05 3.49
N ASN A 20 -7.96 31.82 3.66
CA ASN A 20 -7.46 30.67 4.43
C ASN A 20 -7.90 30.75 5.90
N TYR A 21 -7.93 31.95 6.49
CA TYR A 21 -8.43 32.14 7.85
C TYR A 21 -9.89 31.72 7.98
N THR A 22 -10.73 32.14 7.04
CA THR A 22 -12.17 31.81 7.04
C THR A 22 -12.38 30.31 6.85
N GLU A 23 -11.67 29.69 5.91
CA GLU A 23 -11.73 28.25 5.65
C GLU A 23 -11.28 27.43 6.88
N LEU A 24 -10.12 27.77 7.45
CA LEU A 24 -9.57 27.04 8.60
C LEU A 24 -10.40 27.23 9.86
N LYS A 25 -11.01 28.40 10.05
CA LYS A 25 -11.94 28.67 11.15
C LYS A 25 -13.20 27.82 11.02
N GLN A 26 -13.77 27.69 9.82
CA GLN A 26 -14.89 26.78 9.59
C GLN A 26 -14.47 25.33 9.85
N TYR A 27 -13.31 24.93 9.32
CA TYR A 27 -12.82 23.57 9.50
C TYR A 27 -12.59 23.21 10.97
N LEU A 28 -12.07 24.15 11.78
CA LEU A 28 -11.93 23.97 13.24
C LEU A 28 -13.29 23.72 13.93
N GLN A 29 -14.35 24.43 13.51
CA GLN A 29 -15.69 24.20 14.06
C GLN A 29 -16.21 22.80 13.71
N ASP A 30 -16.02 22.37 12.46
CA ASP A 30 -16.43 21.05 12.00
C ASP A 30 -15.70 19.94 12.77
N ILE A 31 -14.38 20.07 12.94
CA ILE A 31 -13.57 19.10 13.69
C ILE A 31 -14.01 19.00 15.14
N ARG A 32 -14.27 20.13 15.82
CA ARG A 32 -14.77 20.13 17.20
C ARG A 32 -16.14 19.46 17.32
N SER A 33 -17.02 19.69 16.36
CA SER A 33 -18.33 19.03 16.30
C SER A 33 -18.17 17.51 16.18
N ILE A 34 -17.29 17.06 15.27
CA ILE A 34 -16.97 15.64 15.10
C ILE A 34 -16.38 15.06 16.39
N ARG A 35 -15.40 15.75 16.99
CA ARG A 35 -14.71 15.32 18.23
C ARG A 35 -15.68 15.02 19.38
N ASN A 36 -16.78 15.76 19.47
CA ASN A 36 -17.79 15.63 20.51
C ASN A 36 -18.88 14.61 20.21
N SER A 37 -19.05 14.23 18.94
CA SER A 37 -20.15 13.35 18.50
C SER A 37 -19.70 11.94 18.11
N ILE A 38 -18.45 11.80 17.64
CA ILE A 38 -17.94 10.52 17.17
C ILE A 38 -17.51 9.62 18.33
N GLN A 39 -17.93 8.36 18.25
CA GLN A 39 -17.46 7.29 19.13
C GLN A 39 -16.62 6.32 18.31
N PHE A 40 -15.46 5.98 18.85
CA PHE A 40 -14.54 5.02 18.24
C PHE A 40 -14.53 3.72 19.05
N PRO A 41 -14.28 2.57 18.39
CA PRO A 41 -13.91 1.34 19.06
C PRO A 41 -12.76 1.54 20.07
N THR A 42 -12.82 0.84 21.20
CA THR A 42 -11.93 1.09 22.35
C THR A 42 -10.45 0.85 22.05
N ASP A 43 -10.16 -0.04 21.11
CA ASP A 43 -8.83 -0.41 20.64
C ASP A 43 -8.13 0.69 19.84
N ILE A 44 -8.88 1.56 19.15
CA ILE A 44 -8.33 2.69 18.38
C ILE A 44 -8.64 4.06 18.97
N GLN A 45 -9.51 4.12 19.98
CA GLN A 45 -10.14 5.35 20.46
C GLN A 45 -9.13 6.44 20.83
N GLN A 46 -8.12 6.11 21.63
CA GLN A 46 -7.12 7.09 22.07
C GLN A 46 -6.37 7.69 20.88
N THR A 47 -5.84 6.84 19.99
CA THR A 47 -5.10 7.28 18.80
C THR A 47 -5.94 8.19 17.90
N GLN A 48 -7.24 7.88 17.73
CA GLN A 48 -8.13 8.74 16.94
C GLN A 48 -8.35 10.10 17.59
N TYR A 49 -8.55 10.14 18.91
CA TYR A 49 -8.69 11.40 19.62
C TYR A 49 -7.39 12.22 19.60
N ASP A 50 -6.24 11.59 19.77
CA ASP A 50 -4.94 12.29 19.71
C ASP A 50 -4.72 12.97 18.34
N ILE A 51 -5.12 12.33 17.24
CA ILE A 51 -5.03 12.92 15.88
C ILE A 51 -5.95 14.14 15.75
N ILE A 52 -7.15 14.05 16.31
CA ILE A 52 -8.13 15.14 16.27
C ILE A 52 -7.67 16.30 17.14
N ASP A 53 -7.21 16.02 18.35
CA ASP A 53 -6.81 17.02 19.34
C ASP A 53 -5.54 17.75 18.86
N LEU A 54 -4.54 17.04 18.31
CA LEU A 54 -3.38 17.64 17.63
C LEU A 54 -3.81 18.60 16.49
N SER A 55 -4.83 18.22 15.72
CA SER A 55 -5.35 19.05 14.62
C SER A 55 -6.02 20.33 15.13
N ILE A 56 -6.78 20.22 16.23
CA ILE A 56 -7.46 21.34 16.89
C ILE A 56 -6.41 22.31 17.46
N GLU A 57 -5.42 21.82 18.21
CA GLU A 57 -4.39 22.63 18.85
C GLU A 57 -3.59 23.45 17.83
N TYR A 58 -3.19 22.82 16.73
CA TYR A 58 -2.46 23.51 15.68
C TYR A 58 -3.31 24.59 14.97
N LEU A 59 -4.58 24.28 14.66
CA LEU A 59 -5.51 25.24 14.06
C LEU A 59 -5.76 26.45 14.98
N GLU A 60 -5.95 26.21 16.28
CA GLU A 60 -6.12 27.28 17.26
C GLU A 60 -4.90 28.20 17.31
N THR A 61 -3.70 27.63 17.24
CA THR A 61 -2.44 28.38 17.24
C THR A 61 -2.33 29.30 16.04
N ILE A 62 -2.52 28.78 14.82
CA ILE A 62 -2.37 29.58 13.59
C ILE A 62 -3.52 30.57 13.40
N LEU A 63 -4.74 30.27 13.86
CA LEU A 63 -5.86 31.22 13.82
C LEU A 63 -5.68 32.36 14.84
N LYS A 64 -5.13 32.07 16.02
CA LYS A 64 -4.85 33.09 17.05
C LYS A 64 -3.73 34.03 16.62
N THR A 65 -2.65 33.48 16.08
CA THR A 65 -1.48 34.27 15.67
C THR A 65 -1.65 34.91 14.29
N LYS A 66 -2.55 34.35 13.47
CA LYS A 66 -2.70 34.67 12.03
C LYS A 66 -1.39 34.53 11.26
N PHE A 67 -0.53 33.63 11.72
CA PHE A 67 0.80 33.40 11.16
C PHE A 67 1.09 31.90 11.10
N ILE A 68 1.58 31.44 9.97
CA ILE A 68 2.01 30.07 9.72
C ILE A 68 3.53 30.06 9.84
N ASP A 69 4.01 29.57 10.97
CA ASP A 69 5.44 29.37 11.20
C ASP A 69 5.91 28.02 10.62
N GLN A 70 7.02 28.05 9.87
CA GLN A 70 7.56 26.85 9.22
C GLN A 70 8.02 25.80 10.24
N THR A 71 8.58 26.22 11.37
CA THR A 71 9.08 25.31 12.40
C THR A 71 7.91 24.60 13.08
N GLN A 72 6.88 25.35 13.46
CA GLN A 72 5.65 24.79 14.03
C GLN A 72 4.92 23.87 13.04
N LEU A 73 4.85 24.22 11.76
CA LEU A 73 4.26 23.35 10.73
C LEU A 73 5.02 22.03 10.62
N ASN A 74 6.36 22.07 10.65
CA ASN A 74 7.18 20.86 10.61
C ASN A 74 6.99 20.00 11.86
N GLU A 75 6.95 20.60 13.05
CA GLU A 75 6.69 19.89 14.31
C GLU A 75 5.31 19.23 14.30
N PHE A 76 4.28 19.95 13.86
CA PHE A 76 2.93 19.42 13.67
C PHE A 76 2.93 18.21 12.73
N CYS A 77 3.57 18.31 11.56
CA CYS A 77 3.67 17.20 10.61
C CYS A 77 4.43 16.00 11.19
N GLN A 78 5.48 16.22 11.97
CA GLN A 78 6.24 15.16 12.62
C GLN A 78 5.40 14.42 13.67
N GLN A 79 4.66 15.15 14.50
CA GLN A 79 3.76 14.57 15.49
C GLN A 79 2.62 13.80 14.79
N ALA A 80 2.01 14.38 13.75
CA ALA A 80 0.98 13.72 12.98
C ALA A 80 1.48 12.43 12.33
N ARG A 81 2.71 12.41 11.79
CA ARG A 81 3.34 11.21 11.25
C ARG A 81 3.45 10.09 12.29
N HIS A 82 3.84 10.43 13.52
CA HIS A 82 3.95 9.44 14.59
C HIS A 82 2.59 8.79 14.87
N LEU A 83 1.55 9.61 15.05
CA LEU A 83 0.18 9.13 15.29
C LEU A 83 -0.36 8.32 14.11
N PHE A 84 -0.12 8.75 12.87
CA PHE A 84 -0.48 7.98 11.69
C PHE A 84 0.23 6.62 11.64
N SER A 85 1.49 6.54 12.05
CA SER A 85 2.23 5.28 12.04
C SER A 85 1.60 4.26 12.99
N VAL A 86 1.17 4.71 14.19
CA VAL A 86 0.43 3.88 15.14
C VAL A 86 -0.90 3.43 14.54
N ASN A 87 -1.65 4.35 13.93
CA ASN A 87 -2.94 4.03 13.32
C ASN A 87 -2.82 3.06 12.13
N ILE A 88 -1.77 3.19 11.31
CA ILE A 88 -1.48 2.29 10.19
C ILE A 88 -1.16 0.87 10.71
N ASP A 89 -0.38 0.75 11.79
CA ASP A 89 -0.09 -0.55 12.42
C ASP A 89 -1.36 -1.21 12.96
N LEU A 90 -2.23 -0.45 13.64
CA LEU A 90 -3.53 -0.97 14.12
C LEU A 90 -4.42 -1.44 12.97
N ALA A 91 -4.51 -0.66 11.88
CA ALA A 91 -5.28 -1.04 10.70
C ALA A 91 -4.72 -2.30 10.02
N ALA A 92 -3.39 -2.39 9.88
CA ALA A 92 -2.72 -3.54 9.31
C ALA A 92 -2.99 -4.81 10.12
N ARG A 93 -2.90 -4.73 11.46
CA ARG A 93 -3.21 -5.84 12.36
C ARG A 93 -4.67 -6.28 12.22
N ALA A 94 -5.62 -5.34 12.28
CA ALA A 94 -7.03 -5.66 12.15
C ALA A 94 -7.35 -6.37 10.82
N GLN A 95 -6.75 -5.91 9.71
CA GLN A 95 -6.93 -6.53 8.40
C GLN A 95 -6.31 -7.95 8.35
N LEU A 96 -5.10 -8.12 8.86
CA LEU A 96 -4.42 -9.41 8.91
C LEU A 96 -5.14 -10.41 9.83
N ASP A 97 -5.57 -10.00 11.02
CA ASP A 97 -6.28 -10.84 11.97
C ASP A 97 -7.63 -11.30 11.39
N MET A 98 -8.34 -10.40 10.71
CA MET A 98 -9.59 -10.74 10.02
C MET A 98 -9.36 -11.73 8.88
N LEU A 99 -8.30 -11.54 8.09
CA LEU A 99 -7.94 -12.45 7.02
C LEU A 99 -7.55 -13.81 7.57
N ASP A 100 -6.70 -13.84 8.59
CA ASP A 100 -6.17 -15.04 9.22
C ASP A 100 -7.25 -15.92 9.85
N THR A 101 -8.18 -15.29 10.57
CA THR A 101 -9.32 -15.95 11.22
C THR A 101 -10.13 -16.79 10.22
N LYS A 102 -10.15 -16.39 8.95
CA LYS A 102 -10.87 -17.11 7.89
C LYS A 102 -9.97 -18.03 7.08
N MET A 103 -8.83 -17.51 6.66
CA MET A 103 -8.00 -18.17 5.63
C MET A 103 -7.14 -19.28 6.20
N ARG A 104 -6.59 -19.15 7.41
CA ARG A 104 -5.73 -20.19 7.98
C ARG A 104 -6.52 -21.46 8.31
N PRO A 105 -7.67 -21.41 9.02
CA PRO A 105 -8.48 -22.60 9.25
C PRO A 105 -8.97 -23.22 7.94
N TRP A 106 -9.47 -22.39 7.00
CA TRP A 106 -9.88 -22.88 5.67
C TRP A 106 -8.75 -23.62 4.96
N TYR A 107 -7.55 -23.05 4.92
CA TYR A 107 -6.38 -23.66 4.28
C TYR A 107 -5.98 -24.98 4.95
N GLU A 108 -5.98 -25.02 6.28
CA GLU A 108 -5.58 -26.18 7.06
C GLU A 108 -6.60 -27.32 6.95
N GLU A 109 -7.89 -27.01 7.01
CA GLU A 109 -8.97 -27.99 7.00
C GLU A 109 -9.28 -28.52 5.61
N ARG A 110 -9.16 -27.70 4.56
CA ARG A 110 -9.62 -28.08 3.21
C ARG A 110 -8.63 -28.82 2.34
N PHE A 111 -7.34 -28.59 2.54
CA PHE A 111 -6.33 -29.10 1.62
C PHE A 111 -5.37 -30.02 2.34
N ASN A 112 -5.10 -31.19 1.75
CA ASN A 112 -3.98 -32.04 2.15
C ASN A 112 -2.67 -31.56 1.52
N ASP A 113 -1.53 -32.15 1.92
CA ASP A 113 -0.20 -31.72 1.46
C ASP A 113 -0.04 -31.74 -0.08
N THR A 114 -0.66 -32.70 -0.77
CA THR A 114 -0.59 -32.79 -2.23
C THR A 114 -1.36 -31.64 -2.88
N GLU A 115 -2.55 -31.33 -2.36
CA GLU A 115 -3.38 -30.23 -2.86
C GLU A 115 -2.72 -28.88 -2.59
N ARG A 116 -2.19 -28.69 -1.37
CA ARG A 116 -1.43 -27.51 -0.96
C ARG A 116 -0.25 -27.23 -1.89
N ASN A 117 0.46 -28.27 -2.32
CA ASN A 117 1.57 -28.14 -3.27
C ASN A 117 1.17 -27.67 -4.67
N THR A 118 -0.12 -27.74 -5.03
CA THR A 118 -0.64 -27.33 -6.34
C THR A 118 -1.58 -26.14 -6.29
N LEU A 119 -1.93 -25.67 -5.08
CA LEU A 119 -2.84 -24.57 -4.86
C LEU A 119 -2.34 -23.31 -5.56
N LYS A 120 -3.24 -22.54 -6.17
CA LYS A 120 -2.93 -21.22 -6.71
C LYS A 120 -3.76 -20.18 -5.97
N ILE A 121 -3.09 -19.15 -5.48
CA ILE A 121 -3.71 -17.99 -4.85
C ILE A 121 -3.54 -16.82 -5.80
N LEU A 122 -4.68 -16.35 -6.31
CA LEU A 122 -4.76 -15.22 -7.20
C LEU A 122 -5.12 -13.97 -6.39
N ILE A 123 -4.26 -12.95 -6.43
CA ILE A 123 -4.45 -11.70 -5.70
C ILE A 123 -4.63 -10.60 -6.73
N MET A 124 -5.82 -9.99 -6.73
CA MET A 124 -6.14 -8.84 -7.58
C MET A 124 -5.80 -7.55 -6.83
N GLY A 125 -5.11 -6.62 -7.50
CA GLY A 125 -4.81 -5.32 -6.90
C GLY A 125 -4.24 -4.34 -7.91
N SER A 126 -4.08 -3.08 -7.50
CA SER A 126 -3.49 -2.08 -8.38
C SER A 126 -1.98 -2.29 -8.54
N LYS A 127 -1.41 -1.81 -9.63
CA LYS A 127 0.03 -1.82 -9.84
C LYS A 127 0.80 -1.09 -8.74
N THR A 128 0.26 0.04 -8.26
CA THR A 128 0.92 0.92 -7.28
C THR A 128 1.06 0.29 -5.90
N THR A 129 0.25 -0.72 -5.57
CA THR A 129 0.30 -1.42 -4.28
C THR A 129 0.99 -2.77 -4.36
N ARG A 130 1.47 -3.18 -5.54
CA ARG A 130 2.03 -4.53 -5.77
C ARG A 130 3.14 -4.88 -4.79
N ASP A 131 4.05 -3.94 -4.54
CA ASP A 131 5.12 -4.12 -3.57
C ASP A 131 4.62 -3.81 -2.16
N GLY A 132 4.78 -4.76 -1.24
CA GLY A 132 4.33 -4.61 0.14
C GLY A 132 2.82 -4.75 0.34
N TYR A 133 2.08 -5.26 -0.64
CA TYR A 133 0.64 -5.54 -0.47
C TYR A 133 0.43 -6.52 0.69
N ILE A 134 -0.45 -6.16 1.62
CA ILE A 134 -0.54 -6.84 2.92
C ILE A 134 -1.12 -8.25 2.77
N GLU A 135 -2.10 -8.45 1.90
CA GLU A 135 -2.66 -9.77 1.57
C GLU A 135 -1.63 -10.66 0.89
N LYS A 136 -0.81 -10.09 0.01
CA LYS A 136 0.28 -10.84 -0.65
C LYS A 136 1.31 -11.32 0.38
N THR A 137 1.67 -10.44 1.31
CA THR A 137 2.59 -10.76 2.41
C THR A 137 2.03 -11.84 3.34
N TYR A 138 0.73 -11.78 3.63
CA TYR A 138 0.03 -12.82 4.39
C TYR A 138 0.15 -14.17 3.71
N PHE A 139 -0.19 -14.27 2.41
CA PHE A 139 -0.15 -15.55 1.71
C PHE A 139 1.27 -16.07 1.50
N TYR A 140 2.26 -15.21 1.29
CA TYR A 140 3.66 -15.65 1.32
C TYR A 140 4.02 -16.35 2.63
N THR A 141 3.58 -15.77 3.74
CA THR A 141 3.83 -16.33 5.07
C THR A 141 3.08 -17.65 5.26
N LEU A 142 1.81 -17.70 4.87
CA LEU A 142 0.96 -18.90 4.99
C LEU A 142 1.51 -20.08 4.16
N LEU A 143 2.01 -19.81 2.96
CA LEU A 143 2.50 -20.82 2.01
C LEU A 143 4.01 -21.09 2.10
N GLY A 144 4.75 -20.30 2.88
CA GLY A 144 6.21 -20.42 3.00
C GLY A 144 6.97 -19.96 1.76
N GLU A 145 6.39 -19.06 0.98
CA GLU A 145 6.98 -18.52 -0.26
C GLU A 145 7.69 -17.18 -0.04
N ARG A 146 8.64 -16.87 -0.93
CA ARG A 146 9.41 -15.61 -0.90
C ARG A 146 9.16 -14.70 -2.10
N GLN A 147 8.53 -15.21 -3.15
CA GLN A 147 8.31 -14.49 -4.41
C GLN A 147 7.05 -15.00 -5.12
N GLU A 148 6.52 -14.20 -6.04
CA GLU A 148 5.43 -14.61 -6.94
C GLU A 148 5.88 -15.73 -7.89
N GLY A 149 4.92 -16.44 -8.47
CA GLY A 149 5.14 -17.39 -9.56
C GLY A 149 4.81 -18.83 -9.19
N ASN A 150 5.18 -19.30 -8.00
CA ASN A 150 4.92 -20.70 -7.67
C ASN A 150 3.47 -20.95 -7.26
N HIS A 151 2.98 -20.41 -6.15
CA HIS A 151 1.57 -20.55 -5.79
C HIS A 151 0.85 -19.21 -5.79
N ILE A 152 1.58 -18.10 -5.61
CA ILE A 152 1.00 -16.77 -5.55
C ILE A 152 1.17 -16.04 -6.88
N ILE A 153 0.05 -15.57 -7.42
CA ILE A 153 -0.01 -14.80 -8.67
C ILE A 153 -0.69 -13.47 -8.36
N TYR A 154 0.05 -12.37 -8.54
CA TYR A 154 -0.52 -11.03 -8.44
C TYR A 154 -0.99 -10.56 -9.80
N VAL A 155 -2.25 -10.14 -9.87
CA VAL A 155 -2.89 -9.70 -11.11
C VAL A 155 -3.24 -8.22 -10.98
N GLU A 156 -2.60 -7.45 -11.86
CA GLU A 156 -2.96 -6.06 -12.11
C GLU A 156 -4.20 -6.01 -13.02
N ASP A 157 -5.06 -5.01 -12.81
CA ASP A 157 -6.17 -4.67 -13.72
C ASP A 157 -7.21 -5.78 -13.96
N ALA A 158 -7.38 -6.70 -13.01
CA ALA A 158 -8.57 -7.55 -12.93
C ALA A 158 -9.63 -6.87 -12.05
N ASP A 159 -10.69 -6.38 -12.69
CA ASP A 159 -11.82 -5.71 -12.02
C ASP A 159 -12.92 -6.70 -11.57
N ASN A 160 -12.85 -7.95 -12.01
CA ASN A 160 -13.81 -9.00 -11.68
C ASN A 160 -13.19 -10.41 -11.70
N GLU A 161 -13.90 -11.35 -11.10
CA GLU A 161 -13.49 -12.75 -10.96
C GLU A 161 -13.27 -13.45 -12.31
N GLN A 162 -14.16 -13.24 -13.29
CA GLN A 162 -14.05 -13.86 -14.61
C GLN A 162 -12.74 -13.46 -15.30
N ARG A 163 -12.40 -12.17 -15.25
CA ARG A 163 -11.13 -11.67 -15.80
C ARG A 163 -9.92 -12.26 -15.09
N ALA A 164 -10.01 -12.40 -13.76
CA ALA A 164 -8.97 -13.01 -12.95
C ALA A 164 -8.73 -14.48 -13.34
N LEU A 165 -9.82 -15.25 -13.54
CA LEU A 165 -9.77 -16.65 -13.97
C LEU A 165 -9.20 -16.81 -15.39
N GLU A 166 -9.53 -15.91 -16.31
CA GLU A 166 -8.93 -15.89 -17.66
C GLU A 166 -7.41 -15.70 -17.59
N ILE A 167 -6.96 -14.75 -16.77
CA ILE A 167 -5.54 -14.48 -16.57
C ILE A 167 -4.83 -15.69 -15.96
N LEU A 168 -5.45 -16.34 -14.97
CA LEU A 168 -4.93 -17.60 -14.41
C LEU A 168 -4.85 -18.69 -15.49
N GLY A 169 -5.85 -18.82 -16.35
CA GLY A 169 -5.87 -19.78 -17.44
C GLY A 169 -4.69 -19.58 -18.42
N VAL A 170 -4.45 -18.34 -18.84
CA VAL A 170 -3.30 -17.97 -19.67
C VAL A 170 -1.99 -18.27 -18.94
N TRP A 171 -1.87 -17.86 -17.68
CA TRP A 171 -0.68 -18.08 -16.87
C TRP A 171 -0.31 -19.57 -16.79
N LEU A 172 -1.30 -20.44 -16.56
CA LEU A 172 -1.11 -21.90 -16.50
C LEU A 172 -0.76 -22.50 -17.87
N LEU A 173 -1.36 -22.00 -18.95
CA LEU A 173 -1.04 -22.44 -20.31
C LEU A 173 0.41 -22.07 -20.67
N ASP A 174 0.80 -20.84 -20.38
CA ASP A 174 2.15 -20.32 -20.61
C ASP A 174 3.18 -21.08 -19.79
N ALA A 175 2.86 -21.48 -18.55
CA ALA A 175 3.76 -22.28 -17.73
C ALA A 175 4.06 -23.65 -18.37
N LYS A 176 3.00 -24.31 -18.87
CA LYS A 176 3.12 -25.60 -19.57
C LYS A 176 3.88 -25.46 -20.89
N ALA A 177 3.58 -24.44 -21.68
CA ALA A 177 4.29 -24.17 -22.92
C ALA A 177 5.77 -23.87 -22.64
N SER A 178 6.05 -23.02 -21.65
CA SER A 178 7.41 -22.62 -21.28
C SER A 178 8.27 -23.82 -20.93
N ALA A 179 7.78 -24.70 -20.05
CA ALA A 179 8.51 -25.90 -19.65
C ALA A 179 8.84 -26.83 -20.83
N ARG A 180 7.99 -26.86 -21.87
CA ARG A 180 8.21 -27.69 -23.07
C ARG A 180 9.22 -27.08 -24.04
N PHE A 181 9.14 -25.77 -24.27
CA PHE A 181 9.98 -25.10 -25.27
C PHE A 181 11.34 -24.63 -24.71
N PHE A 182 11.43 -24.40 -23.40
CA PHE A 182 12.60 -23.78 -22.76
C PHE A 182 13.22 -24.69 -21.69
N SER A 183 13.46 -25.96 -22.04
CA SER A 183 14.25 -26.89 -21.23
C SER A 183 13.80 -27.02 -19.77
N GLY A 184 12.50 -26.96 -19.51
CA GLY A 184 11.93 -27.04 -18.17
C GLY A 184 11.81 -25.72 -17.41
N ASP A 185 12.23 -24.58 -17.97
CA ASP A 185 11.93 -23.25 -17.41
C ASP A 185 10.44 -22.94 -17.60
N SER A 186 9.63 -23.17 -16.56
CA SER A 186 8.18 -22.91 -16.59
C SER A 186 7.81 -21.44 -16.49
N GLU A 187 8.74 -20.56 -16.13
CA GLU A 187 8.46 -19.13 -15.96
C GLU A 187 8.89 -18.31 -17.19
N ARG A 188 9.44 -18.96 -18.22
CA ARG A 188 10.04 -18.25 -19.36
C ARG A 188 9.08 -17.29 -20.06
N LEU A 189 7.84 -17.69 -20.28
CA LEU A 189 6.82 -16.85 -20.94
C LEU A 189 6.11 -15.90 -19.97
N HIS A 190 6.35 -15.99 -18.65
CA HIS A 190 5.80 -15.04 -17.67
C HIS A 190 6.63 -13.76 -17.54
N ARG A 191 7.81 -13.72 -18.18
CA ARG A 191 8.69 -12.56 -18.28
C ARG A 191 8.90 -12.21 -19.75
N ASP A 192 9.42 -11.01 -20.01
CA ASP A 192 9.76 -10.60 -21.37
C ASP A 192 10.72 -11.61 -22.02
N VAL A 193 10.27 -12.26 -23.09
CA VAL A 193 11.02 -13.29 -23.82
C VAL A 193 12.35 -12.76 -24.38
N LEU A 194 12.42 -11.44 -24.62
CA LEU A 194 13.59 -10.74 -25.12
C LEU A 194 14.55 -10.33 -24.00
N ALA A 195 14.18 -10.40 -22.72
CA ALA A 195 14.94 -9.82 -21.61
C ALA A 195 16.42 -10.22 -21.60
N ASP A 196 16.73 -11.53 -21.65
CA ASP A 196 18.11 -12.01 -21.59
C ASP A 196 18.93 -11.59 -22.81
N ALA A 197 18.32 -11.68 -24.01
CA ALA A 197 18.95 -11.28 -25.26
C ALA A 197 19.19 -9.76 -25.27
N GLY A 198 18.23 -8.98 -24.77
CA GLY A 198 18.30 -7.54 -24.59
C GLY A 198 19.42 -7.14 -23.65
N VAL A 199 19.51 -7.74 -22.45
CA VAL A 199 20.60 -7.50 -21.49
C VAL A 199 21.96 -7.82 -22.11
N ALA A 200 22.08 -8.95 -22.80
CA ALA A 200 23.32 -9.32 -23.47
C ALA A 200 23.71 -8.34 -24.58
N HIS A 201 22.74 -7.86 -25.36
CA HIS A 201 22.96 -6.89 -26.44
C HIS A 201 23.36 -5.52 -25.89
N ILE A 202 22.64 -5.01 -24.89
CA ILE A 202 22.94 -3.75 -24.20
C ILE A 202 24.35 -3.79 -23.61
N LYS A 203 24.71 -4.88 -22.92
CA LYS A 203 26.08 -5.05 -22.39
C LYS A 203 27.14 -4.97 -23.49
N ARG A 204 26.90 -5.48 -24.69
CA ARG A 204 27.85 -5.37 -25.81
C ARG A 204 27.99 -3.94 -26.30
N ILE A 205 26.88 -3.24 -26.52
CA ILE A 205 26.88 -1.83 -26.97
C ILE A 205 27.69 -0.96 -25.98
N PHE A 206 27.40 -1.07 -24.68
CA PHE A 206 28.01 -0.20 -23.66
C PHE A 206 29.37 -0.69 -23.12
N LYS A 207 29.78 -1.92 -23.43
CA LYS A 207 31.15 -2.38 -23.17
C LYS A 207 32.10 -1.96 -24.30
N ALA A 208 31.63 -1.95 -25.54
CA ALA A 208 32.38 -1.43 -26.68
C ALA A 208 32.68 0.08 -26.53
N SER A 209 31.75 0.85 -25.95
CA SER A 209 31.96 2.29 -25.71
C SER A 209 32.94 2.63 -24.59
N LYS A 210 33.29 1.67 -23.71
CA LYS A 210 34.29 1.86 -22.65
C LYS A 210 35.71 1.45 -23.06
N SER A 211 35.89 0.78 -24.21
CA SER A 211 37.21 0.45 -24.76
C SER A 211 37.76 1.49 -25.73
N GLU A 212 37.00 2.55 -26.01
CA GLU A 212 37.39 3.67 -26.88
C GLU A 212 37.71 4.96 -26.09
N LEU A 213 37.87 4.85 -24.77
CA LEU A 213 38.37 5.89 -23.85
C LEU A 213 39.66 5.38 -23.18
#